data_AF-S6EU73-F1
#
_entry.id   AF-S6EU73-F1
#
_cell.length_a   1.000
_cell.length_b   1.000
_cell.length_c   1.000
_cell.angle_alpha   90.00
_cell.angle_beta   90.00
_cell.angle_gamma   90.00
#
_symmetry.space_group_name_H-M   'P 1'
#
loop_
_entity.id
_entity.type
_entity.pdbx_description
1 polymer ?
#
loop_
_entity_poly.entity_id
_entity_poly.type
_entity_poly.pdbx_seq_one_letter_code
_entity_poly.pdbx_strand_id
1 'polypeptide(L)' 'MKGKIIDYSNFEAFVCLEDDTIIKLPLSEVDNYTSIGSTVNISSQSGSFGYCNNHSSKIYKDKLVDFF' A
#
# COMPACT_ATOMS: atom_id res chain seq x y z
N MET A 1 8.25 -3.25 10.16
CA MET A 1 7.58 -4.47 9.65
C MET A 1 8.43 -5.04 8.53
N LYS A 2 8.48 -6.35 8.33
CA LYS A 2 9.24 -6.93 7.21
C LYS A 2 8.28 -7.32 6.09
N GLY A 3 8.79 -7.29 4.86
CA GLY A 3 8.08 -7.76 3.69
C GLY A 3 9.03 -8.32 2.65
N LYS A 4 8.48 -9.03 1.67
CA LYS A 4 9.21 -9.64 0.56
C LYS A 4 8.83 -8.95 -0.74
N ILE A 5 9.81 -8.53 -1.52
CA ILE A 5 9.54 -7.97 -2.85
C ILE A 5 9.02 -9.07 -3.75
N ILE A 6 7.86 -8.85 -4.36
CA ILE A 6 7.22 -9.81 -5.26
C ILE A 6 7.26 -9.34 -6.72
N ASP A 7 7.29 -8.04 -6.96
CA ASP A 7 7.30 -7.48 -8.31
C ASP A 7 7.75 -6.01 -8.34
N TYR A 8 8.01 -5.50 -9.54
CA TYR A 8 8.39 -4.13 -9.82
C TYR A 8 7.56 -3.52 -10.95
N SER A 9 7.21 -2.25 -10.75
CA SER A 9 6.76 -1.33 -11.80
C SER A 9 7.87 -0.32 -12.11
N ASN A 10 7.64 0.54 -13.11
CA ASN A 10 8.59 1.58 -13.52
C ASN A 10 8.97 2.56 -12.39
N PHE A 11 8.11 2.73 -11.38
CA PHE A 11 8.30 3.70 -10.29
C PHE A 11 8.02 3.14 -8.89
N GLU A 12 7.54 1.90 -8.79
CA GLU A 12 7.02 1.32 -7.54
C GLU A 12 7.47 -0.14 -7.41
N ALA A 13 7.67 -0.59 -6.18
CA ALA A 13 7.90 -1.98 -5.80
C ALA A 13 6.65 -2.53 -5.12
N PHE A 14 6.29 -3.78 -5.43
CA PHE A 14 5.24 -4.50 -4.75
C PHE A 14 5.86 -5.40 -3.68
N VAL A 15 5.41 -5.23 -2.44
CA VAL A 15 5.95 -5.94 -1.29
C VAL A 15 4.83 -6.69 -0.57
N CYS A 16 5.01 -8.00 -0.41
CA CYS A 16 4.14 -8.85 0.39
C CYS A 16 4.62 -8.83 1.85
N LEU A 17 3.74 -8.43 2.76
CA LEU A 17 4.01 -8.37 4.20
C LEU A 17 3.79 -9.74 4.86
N GLU A 18 4.17 -9.85 6.13
CA GLU A 18 4.02 -11.09 6.93
C GLU A 18 2.55 -11.48 7.18
N ASP A 19 1.60 -10.55 7.01
CA ASP A 19 0.16 -10.77 7.15
C ASP A 19 -0.55 -11.04 5.81
N ASP A 20 0.22 -11.42 4.78
CA ASP A 20 -0.22 -11.64 3.40
C ASP A 20 -0.81 -10.41 2.70
N THR A 21 -0.65 -9.21 3.27
CA THR A 21 -1.04 -7.98 2.59
C THR A 21 0.01 -7.53 1.59
N ILE A 22 -0.45 -6.98 0.46
CA ILE A 22 0.44 -6.43 -0.57
C ILE A 22 0.40 -4.92 -0.49
N ILE A 23 1.56 -4.31 -0.28
CA ILE A 23 1.72 -2.87 -0.31
C ILE A 23 2.57 -2.45 -1.52
N LYS A 24 2.40 -1.18 -1.91
CA LYS A 24 3.22 -0.54 -2.93
C LYS A 24 4.14 0.47 -2.27
N LEU A 25 5.42 0.42 -2.60
CA LEU A 25 6.42 1.37 -2.11
C LEU A 25 7.09 2.06 -3.30
N PRO A 26 7.32 3.37 -3.27
CA PRO A 26 8.09 4.03 -4.32
C PRO A 26 9.53 3.50 -4.31
N LEU A 27 10.16 3.40 -5.47
CA LEU A 27 11.54 2.93 -5.60
C LEU A 27 12.55 3.76 -4.79
N SER A 28 12.22 5.00 -4.43
CA SER A 28 13.03 5.85 -3.56
C SER A 28 13.15 5.34 -2.13
N GLU A 29 12.20 4.52 -1.67
CA GLU A 29 12.19 3.93 -0.33
C GLU A 29 12.73 2.49 -0.30
N VAL A 30 12.98 1.91 -1.48
CA VAL A 30 13.55 0.57 -1.61
C VAL A 30 15.01 0.72 -1.98
N ASP A 31 15.88 0.49 -1.00
CA ASP A 31 17.33 0.60 -1.19
C ASP A 31 17.79 -0.23 -2.39
N ASN A 32 18.34 0.48 -3.40
CA ASN A 32 19.08 -0.06 -4.53
C ASN A 32 18.46 -1.26 -5.24
N TYR A 33 17.22 -1.12 -5.75
CA TYR A 33 16.60 -2.12 -6.65
C TYR A 33 16.82 -3.55 -6.17
N THR A 34 16.49 -3.80 -4.90
CA THR A 34 16.69 -5.10 -4.28
C THR A 34 16.02 -6.19 -5.11
N SER A 35 16.66 -7.33 -5.34
CA SER A 35 16.09 -8.32 -6.28
C SER A 35 14.72 -8.82 -5.81
N ILE A 36 13.85 -9.17 -6.77
CA ILE A 36 12.59 -9.87 -6.48
C ILE A 36 12.89 -11.10 -5.62
N GLY A 37 12.13 -11.26 -4.56
CA GLY A 37 12.32 -12.30 -3.55
C GLY A 37 13.14 -11.87 -2.33
N SER A 38 13.79 -10.70 -2.37
CA SER A 38 14.51 -10.14 -1.24
C SER A 38 13.56 -9.69 -0.12
N THR A 39 14.02 -9.82 1.12
CA THR A 39 13.33 -9.30 2.29
C THR A 39 13.74 -7.85 2.52
N VAL A 40 12.76 -6.96 2.61
CA VAL A 40 12.94 -5.55 2.95
C VAL A 40 12.38 -5.28 4.35
N ASN A 41 13.09 -4.43 5.10
CA ASN A 41 12.57 -3.93 6.36
C ASN A 41 11.84 -2.63 6.08
N ILE A 42 10.52 -2.69 6.12
CA ILE A 42 9.65 -1.53 6.00
C ILE A 42 9.67 -0.87 7.37
N SER A 43 10.57 0.11 7.51
CA SER A 43 10.49 1.03 8.63
C SER A 43 9.11 1.66 8.58
N SER A 44 8.40 1.64 9.69
CA SER A 44 7.09 2.28 9.84
C SER A 44 7.31 3.79 9.78
N GLN A 45 7.63 4.33 8.60
CA GLN A 45 7.58 5.75 8.34
C GLN A 45 6.10 6.12 8.31
N SER A 46 5.60 6.43 9.51
CA SER A 46 4.41 7.22 9.78
C SER A 46 4.58 8.56 9.05
N GLY A 47 4.31 8.57 7.76
CA GLY A 47 4.72 9.67 6.90
C GLY A 47 4.10 9.56 5.52
N SER A 48 2.77 9.54 5.45
CA SER A 48 2.01 10.07 4.31
C SER A 48 2.49 9.66 2.90
N PHE A 49 2.83 8.40 2.66
CA PHE A 49 2.82 7.86 1.30
C PHE A 49 1.57 7.00 1.18
N GLY A 50 0.67 7.49 0.33
CA GLY A 50 -0.74 7.20 0.36
C GLY A 50 -1.02 5.73 0.59
N TYR A 51 -1.69 5.44 1.70
CA TYR A 51 -2.63 4.34 1.73
C TYR A 51 -3.41 4.41 0.42
N CYS A 52 -3.11 3.54 -0.53
CA CYS A 52 -4.03 3.21 -1.61
C CYS A 52 -5.23 2.41 -1.07
N ASN A 53 -5.56 2.58 0.22
CA ASN A 53 -6.93 2.49 0.70
C ASN A 53 -7.69 3.77 0.28
N ASN A 54 -7.72 4.05 -1.03
CA ASN A 54 -8.76 4.90 -1.62
C ASN A 54 -10.12 4.16 -1.67
N HIS A 55 -10.30 3.13 -0.84
CA HIS A 55 -11.61 2.78 -0.33
C HIS A 55 -11.97 3.80 0.76
N SER A 56 -12.10 5.07 0.38
CA SER A 56 -13.18 5.84 0.98
C SER A 56 -14.42 5.07 0.56
N SER A 57 -14.91 4.19 1.42
CA SER A 57 -16.32 3.84 1.38
C SER A 57 -17.05 5.15 1.64
N LYS A 58 -17.23 5.94 0.57
CA LYS A 58 -18.36 6.85 0.46
C LYS A 58 -19.56 5.91 0.56
N ILE A 59 -19.94 5.60 1.79
CA ILE A 59 -21.31 5.29 2.10
C ILE A 59 -22.01 6.57 1.67
N TYR A 60 -22.49 6.58 0.42
CA TYR A 60 -23.53 7.49 0.03
C TYR A 60 -24.63 7.21 1.04
N LYS A 61 -24.72 8.06 2.07
CA LYS A 61 -25.92 8.13 2.88
C LYS A 61 -26.98 8.56 1.88
N ASP A 62 -27.70 7.58 1.33
CA ASP A 62 -28.97 7.83 0.70
C ASP A 62 -29.79 8.58 1.75
N LYS A 63 -29.89 9.89 1.56
CA LYS A 63 -30.90 10.68 2.24
C LYS A 63 -32.21 10.17 1.65
N LEU A 64 -32.80 9.17 2.30
CA LEU A 64 -34.21 8.88 2.14
C LEU A 64 -34.95 10.17 2.54
N VAL A 65 -35.35 10.93 1.54
CA VAL A 65 -36.26 12.05 1.71
C VAL A 65 -37.62 11.42 1.94
N ASP A 66 -38.06 11.46 3.20
CA ASP A 66 -39.39 11.08 3.62
C ASP A 66 -40.35 12.22 3.23
N PHE A 67 -41.29 11.95 2.33
CA PHE A 67 -42.39 12.86 2.04
C PHE A 67 -43.57 12.46 2.93
N PHE A 68 -43.72 13.14 4.06
CA PHE A 68 -44.97 13.21 4.81
C PHE A 68 -45.67 14.53 4.53
#